data_AF-A0A940L8P9-F1
#
_entry.id   AF-A0A940L8P9-F1
#
_cell.length_a   1.000
_cell.length_b   1.000
_cell.length_c   1.000
_cell.angle_alpha   90.00
_cell.angle_beta   90.00
_cell.angle_gamma   90.00
#
_symmetry.space_group_name_H-M   'P 1'
#
loop_
_entity.id
_entity.type
_entity.pdbx_description
1 polymer ?
#
loop_
_entity_poly.entity_id
_entity_poly.type
_entity_poly.pdbx_seq_one_letter_code
_entity_poly.pdbx_strand_id
1 'polypeptide(L)'
;TPVCLVSAGNDPSAHMQKLMAQMGSEYNQPVKRIMEINPKHPLFEKMLKASPDQQAKWSEILYAQALLNEGSSIPDPVKFSQQVAELMISAVH
;
A
#
# COMPACT_ATOMS: atom_id res chain seq x y z
N THR A 1 11.24 -0.19 5.10
CA THR A 1 9.94 -0.83 4.79
C THR A 1 10.07 -1.63 3.50
N PRO A 2 9.19 -2.60 3.21
CA PRO A 2 9.16 -3.30 1.92
C PRO A 2 8.56 -2.46 0.79
N VAL A 3 7.78 -1.43 1.13
CA VAL A 3 7.00 -0.62 0.20
C VAL A 3 6.78 0.80 0.75
N CYS A 4 6.59 1.78 -0.14
CA CYS A 4 6.10 3.12 0.18
C CYS A 4 5.25 3.69 -0.97
N LEU A 5 4.45 4.72 -0.67
CA LEU A 5 3.73 5.52 -1.66
C LEU A 5 4.41 6.88 -1.79
N VAL A 6 4.65 7.29 -3.03
CA VAL A 6 5.25 8.59 -3.36
C VAL A 6 4.35 9.36 -4.31
N SER A 7 4.29 10.68 -4.16
CA SER A 7 3.57 11.56 -5.10
C SER A 7 4.37 11.72 -6.39
N ALA A 8 3.69 11.86 -7.52
CA ALA A 8 4.34 12.06 -8.80
C ALA A 8 4.70 13.55 -9.00
N GLY A 9 5.98 13.86 -9.21
CA GLY A 9 6.42 15.23 -9.54
C GLY A 9 5.92 16.28 -8.54
N ASN A 10 5.03 17.17 -9.01
CA ASN A 10 4.45 18.26 -8.23
C ASN A 10 3.11 17.91 -7.55
N ASP A 11 2.69 16.63 -7.58
CA ASP A 11 1.46 16.20 -6.94
C ASP A 11 1.55 16.35 -5.40
N PRO A 12 0.45 16.74 -4.74
CA PRO A 12 0.43 16.92 -3.30
C PRO A 12 0.71 15.60 -2.57
N SER A 13 1.44 15.67 -1.47
CA SER A 13 1.65 14.52 -0.57
C SER A 13 0.33 14.07 0.08
N ALA A 14 0.29 12.85 0.61
CA ALA A 14 -0.89 12.36 1.35
C ALA A 14 -1.27 13.28 2.52
N HIS A 15 -0.29 13.85 3.21
CA HIS A 15 -0.53 14.82 4.28
C HIS A 15 -1.13 16.12 3.76
N MET A 16 -0.60 16.65 2.65
CA MET A 16 -1.13 17.86 2.02
C MET A 16 -2.56 17.66 1.52
N GLN A 17 -2.88 16.50 0.94
CA GLN A 17 -4.25 16.16 0.53
C GLN A 17 -5.22 16.16 1.70
N LYS A 18 -4.81 15.65 2.88
CA LYS A 18 -5.65 15.70 4.09
C LYS A 18 -5.91 17.13 4.56
N LEU A 19 -4.91 18.02 4.48
CA LEU A 19 -5.10 19.44 4.83
C LEU A 19 -6.05 20.12 3.83
N MET A 20 -5.85 19.88 2.54
CA MET A 20 -6.71 20.44 1.49
C MET A 20 -8.16 19.96 1.62
N ALA A 21 -8.37 18.69 1.95
CA ALA A 21 -9.68 18.10 2.22
C ALA A 21 -10.47 18.81 3.35
N GLN A 22 -9.75 19.36 4.33
CA GLN A 22 -10.34 20.13 5.44
C GLN A 22 -10.67 21.57 5.03
N MET A 23 -10.02 22.11 4.00
CA MET A 23 -10.25 23.48 3.51
C MET A 23 -11.49 23.60 2.63
N GLY A 24 -11.90 22.51 1.96
CA GLY A 24 -13.09 22.50 1.12
C GLY A 24 -13.23 21.20 0.31
N SER A 25 -14.47 20.79 0.05
CA SER A 25 -14.78 19.56 -0.71
C SER A 25 -14.28 19.58 -2.15
N GLU A 26 -14.07 20.76 -2.73
CA GLU A 26 -13.52 20.96 -4.07
C GLU A 26 -12.09 20.44 -4.23
N TYR A 27 -11.36 20.27 -3.13
CA TYR A 27 -10.00 19.76 -3.11
C TYR A 27 -9.89 18.25 -2.84
N ASN A 28 -11.02 17.54 -2.69
CA ASN A 28 -11.06 16.08 -2.42
C ASN A 28 -10.85 15.21 -3.68
N GLN A 29 -10.07 15.68 -4.65
CA GLN A 29 -9.81 14.89 -5.84
C GLN A 29 -8.79 13.78 -5.55
N PRO A 30 -9.05 12.53 -5.98
CA PRO A 30 -8.11 11.44 -5.80
C PRO A 30 -6.85 11.68 -6.64
N VAL A 31 -5.72 11.81 -5.97
CA VAL A 31 -4.41 11.97 -6.62
C VAL A 31 -3.73 10.60 -6.71
N LYS A 32 -3.34 10.22 -7.92
CA LYS A 32 -2.60 8.97 -8.14
C LYS A 32 -1.22 9.07 -7.53
N ARG A 33 -0.77 7.96 -6.95
CA ARG A 33 0.56 7.85 -6.32
C ARG A 33 1.29 6.66 -6.89
N ILE A 34 2.62 6.71 -6.82
CA ILE A 34 3.50 5.65 -7.28
C ILE A 34 3.78 4.74 -6.08
N MET A 35 3.52 3.45 -6.24
CA MET A 35 3.90 2.44 -5.26
C MET A 35 5.31 1.96 -5.59
N GLU A 36 6.25 2.24 -4.69
CA GLU A 36 7.63 1.80 -4.83
C GLU A 36 7.90 0.60 -3.92
N ILE A 37 8.49 -0.45 -4.50
CA ILE A 37 8.89 -1.65 -3.76
C ILE A 37 10.39 -1.58 -3.51
N ASN A 38 10.80 -1.87 -2.28
CA ASN A 38 12.20 -1.85 -1.89
C ASN A 38 12.92 -3.15 -2.34
N PRO A 39 13.83 -3.09 -3.33
CA PRO A 39 14.50 -4.29 -3.83
C PRO A 39 15.48 -4.91 -2.82
N LYS A 40 15.90 -4.15 -1.79
CA LYS A 40 16.80 -4.63 -0.74
C LYS A 40 16.08 -5.35 0.40
N HIS A 41 14.75 -5.34 0.41
CA HIS A 41 13.97 -6.03 1.44
C HIS A 41 13.89 -7.53 1.11
N PRO A 42 14.10 -8.47 2.07
CA PRO A 42 14.05 -9.92 1.81
C PRO A 42 12.76 -10.41 1.14
N LEU A 43 11.64 -9.70 1.34
CA LEU A 43 10.37 -9.97 0.65
C LEU A 43 10.50 -9.90 -0.88
N PHE A 44 11.30 -8.98 -1.42
CA PHE A 44 11.41 -8.77 -2.87
C PHE A 44 11.92 -10.04 -3.57
N GLU A 45 12.96 -10.68 -3.01
CA GLU A 45 13.47 -11.95 -3.54
C GLU A 45 12.41 -13.07 -3.50
N LYS A 46 11.55 -13.07 -2.48
CA LYS A 46 10.42 -14.01 -2.39
C LYS A 46 9.37 -13.71 -3.45
N MET A 47 9.05 -12.43 -3.70
CA MET A 47 8.10 -12.02 -4.75
C MET A 47 8.53 -12.48 -6.13
N LEU A 48 9.83 -12.36 -6.46
CA LEU A 48 10.36 -12.80 -7.76
C LEU A 48 10.19 -14.30 -8.02
N LYS A 49 10.10 -15.11 -6.96
CA LYS A 49 9.96 -16.58 -7.04
C LYS A 49 8.50 -17.05 -6.88
N ALA A 50 7.58 -16.13 -6.59
CA ALA A 50 6.19 -16.45 -6.34
C ALA A 50 5.40 -16.60 -7.66
N SER A 51 4.31 -17.36 -7.60
CA SER A 51 3.35 -17.45 -8.72
C SER A 51 2.69 -16.10 -9.00
N PRO A 52 2.16 -15.86 -10.22
CA PRO A 52 1.42 -14.64 -10.54
C PRO A 52 0.27 -14.36 -9.56
N ASP A 53 -0.46 -15.39 -9.11
CA ASP A 53 -1.55 -15.24 -8.16
C ASP A 53 -1.06 -14.79 -6.78
N GLN A 54 0.07 -15.34 -6.32
CA GLN A 54 0.71 -14.90 -5.09
C GLN A 54 1.23 -13.47 -5.21
N GLN A 55 1.83 -13.10 -6.34
CA GLN A 55 2.30 -11.74 -6.59
C GLN A 55 1.13 -10.74 -6.57
N ALA A 56 0.00 -11.07 -7.20
CA ALA A 56 -1.20 -10.26 -7.17
C ALA A 56 -1.69 -10.05 -5.72
N LYS A 57 -1.86 -11.15 -4.96
CA LYS A 57 -2.26 -11.08 -3.55
C LYS A 57 -1.28 -10.26 -2.70
N TRP A 58 0.02 -10.48 -2.86
CA TRP A 58 1.05 -9.76 -2.10
C TRP A 58 1.12 -8.28 -2.47
N SER A 59 0.87 -7.93 -3.74
CA SER A 59 0.82 -6.53 -4.17
C SER A 59 -0.33 -5.75 -3.52
N GLU A 60 -1.50 -6.37 -3.33
CA GLU A 60 -2.62 -5.76 -2.60
C GLU A 60 -2.27 -5.53 -1.12
N ILE A 61 -1.66 -6.52 -0.48
CA ILE A 61 -1.22 -6.43 0.92
C ILE A 61 -0.17 -5.34 1.09
N LEU A 62 0.81 -5.28 0.18
CA LEU A 62 1.83 -4.24 0.19
C LEU A 62 1.23 -2.85 -0.03
N TYR A 63 0.25 -2.71 -0.92
CA TYR A 63 -0.45 -1.45 -1.11
C TYR A 63 -1.16 -0.99 0.18
N ALA A 64 -1.88 -1.89 0.85
CA ALA A 64 -2.52 -1.60 2.13
C ALA A 64 -1.51 -1.24 3.24
N GLN A 65 -0.37 -1.94 3.30
CA GLN A 65 0.73 -1.58 4.20
C GLN A 65 1.30 -0.19 3.90
N ALA A 66 1.45 0.15 2.62
CA ALA A 66 1.96 1.45 2.23
C ALA A 66 1.01 2.59 2.65
N LEU A 67 -0.30 2.41 2.45
CA LEU A 67 -1.32 3.34 2.94
C LEU A 67 -1.28 3.48 4.47
N LEU A 68 -1.15 2.36 5.19
CA LEU A 68 -1.07 2.36 6.65
C LEU A 68 0.15 3.15 7.14
N ASN A 69 1.32 2.98 6.51
CA ASN A 69 2.57 3.62 6.92
C ASN A 69 2.56 5.15 6.84
N GLU A 70 1.83 5.73 5.88
CA GLU A 70 1.65 7.20 5.75
C GLU A 70 0.38 7.70 6.46
N GLY A 71 -0.33 6.80 7.16
CA GLY A 71 -1.54 7.09 7.93
C GLY A 71 -2.80 7.29 7.09
N SER A 72 -2.84 6.83 5.84
CA SER A 72 -4.04 6.88 5.00
C SER A 72 -5.02 5.76 5.37
N SER A 73 -6.30 5.99 5.09
CA SER A 73 -7.34 4.96 5.26
C SER A 73 -7.11 3.81 4.28
N ILE A 74 -7.27 2.58 4.76
CA ILE A 74 -7.30 1.39 3.91
C ILE A 74 -8.73 1.27 3.34
N PRO A 75 -8.92 1.17 2.01
CA PRO A 75 -10.25 1.11 1.40
C PRO A 75 -11.09 -0.08 1.87
N ASP A 76 -10.45 -1.24 2.06
CA ASP A 76 -11.09 -2.45 2.57
C ASP A 76 -10.25 -3.06 3.71
N PRO A 77 -10.43 -2.57 4.96
CA PRO A 77 -9.65 -3.05 6.10
C PRO A 77 -9.99 -4.51 6.45
N VAL A 78 -11.19 -4.99 6.12
CA VAL A 78 -11.61 -6.37 6.38
C VAL A 78 -10.85 -7.33 5.47
N LYS A 79 -10.82 -7.05 4.15
CA LYS A 79 -10.03 -7.82 3.19
C LYS A 79 -8.55 -7.83 3.57
N PHE A 80 -7.98 -6.67 3.93
CA PHE A 80 -6.59 -6.61 4.38
C PHE A 80 -6.35 -7.48 5.62
N SER A 81 -7.22 -7.41 6.64
CA SER A 81 -7.11 -8.24 7.84
C SER A 81 -7.19 -9.73 7.53
N GLN A 82 -8.09 -10.14 6.63
CA GLN A 82 -8.21 -11.54 6.19
C GLN A 82 -6.96 -12.01 5.46
N GLN A 83 -6.44 -11.20 4.54
CA GLN A 83 -5.23 -11.52 3.78
C GLN A 83 -4.00 -11.66 4.70
N VAL A 84 -3.87 -10.82 5.73
CA VAL A 84 -2.82 -10.95 6.75
C VAL A 84 -2.97 -12.24 7.55
N ALA A 85 -4.19 -12.57 8.00
CA ALA A 85 -4.45 -13.82 8.72
C ALA A 85 -4.12 -15.06 7.86
N GLU A 86 -4.49 -15.05 6.58
CA GLU A 86 -4.16 -16.12 5.64
C GLU A 86 -2.64 -16.27 5.43
N LEU A 87 -1.90 -15.16 5.36
CA LEU A 87 -0.43 -15.20 5.31
C LEU A 87 0.16 -15.81 6.58
N MET A 88 -0.36 -15.43 7.75
CA MET A 88 0.09 -15.98 9.03
C MET A 88 -0.15 -17.49 9.11
N ILE A 89 -1.32 -17.97 8.70
CA ILE A 89 -1.64 -19.41 8.67
C ILE A 89 -0.68 -20.14 7.73
N SER A 90 -0.45 -19.57 6.54
CA SER A 90 0.43 -20.18 5.52
C SER A 90 1.90 -20.20 5.94
N ALA A 91 2.31 -19.35 6.89
CA ALA A 91 3.69 -19.26 7.38
C ALA A 91 4.03 -20.28 8.48
N VAL A 92 3.04 -21.02 9.00
CA VAL A 92 3.19 -21.98 10.12
C VAL A 92 3.41 -23.42 9.62
N HIS A 93 3.69 -23.60 8.33
CA HIS A 93 4.05 -24.88 7.71
C HIS A 93 5.37 -24.77 6.96
#